data_AF-A0A6A3E5D8-F1
#
_entry.id   AF-A0A6A3E5D8-F1
#
_cell.length_a   1.000
_cell.length_b   1.000
_cell.length_c   1.000
_cell.angle_alpha   90.00
_cell.angle_beta   90.00
_cell.angle_gamma   90.00
#
_symmetry.space_group_name_H-M   'P 1'
#
loop_
_entity.id
_entity.type
_entity.pdbx_description
1 polymer ?
#
loop_
_entity_poly.entity_id
_entity_poly.type
_entity_poly.pdbx_seq_one_letter_code
_entity_poly.pdbx_strand_id
1 'polypeptide(L)'
;MRGLVATAAVPAGEVIGEYLGHVQLFGPPCRNAPANEGFKMHLKTRTTGNKFVGIDALEKGGLLRLMKHSRNAAARFHEVQTGTSSLSWR
;
A
#
# COMPACT_ATOMS: atom_id res chain seq x y z
N MET A 1 -4.32 19.98 -6.24
CA MET A 1 -3.80 19.15 -5.11
C MET A 1 -4.99 18.41 -4.49
N ARG A 2 -4.92 17.08 -4.32
CA ARG A 2 -5.99 16.26 -3.71
C ARG A 2 -5.52 15.73 -2.35
N GLY A 3 -6.45 15.49 -1.42
CA GLY A 3 -6.17 14.92 -0.10
C GLY A 3 -7.38 14.15 0.44
N LEU A 4 -7.17 13.40 1.51
CA LEU A 4 -8.22 12.63 2.19
C LEU A 4 -8.43 13.20 3.59
N VAL A 5 -9.69 13.38 3.99
CA VAL A 5 -10.08 13.83 5.33
C VAL A 5 -11.28 13.01 5.79
N ALA A 6 -11.31 12.64 7.07
CA ALA A 6 -12.47 12.00 7.67
C ALA A 6 -13.55 13.06 7.96
N THR A 7 -14.82 12.70 7.77
CA THR A 7 -15.96 13.58 8.09
C THR A 7 -16.38 13.53 9.56
N ALA A 8 -15.83 12.57 10.31
CA ALA A 8 -16.05 12.39 11.74
C ALA A 8 -14.72 12.06 12.45
N ALA A 9 -14.71 12.15 13.78
CA ALA A 9 -13.57 11.76 14.58
C ALA A 9 -13.28 10.26 14.41
N VAL A 10 -12.00 9.93 14.22
CA VAL A 10 -11.52 8.54 14.15
C VAL A 10 -10.73 8.25 15.43
N PRO A 11 -11.24 7.41 16.34
CA PRO A 11 -10.52 6.89 17.49
C PRO A 11 -9.12 6.37 17.17
N ALA A 12 -8.19 6.56 18.10
CA ALA A 12 -6.84 6.02 17.98
C ALA A 12 -6.88 4.48 17.96
N GLY A 13 -6.18 3.87 17.01
CA GLY A 13 -6.13 2.42 16.83
C GLY A 13 -7.17 1.85 15.87
N GLU A 14 -8.09 2.67 15.36
CA GLU A 14 -9.09 2.22 14.39
C GLU A 14 -8.49 1.96 12.99
N VAL A 15 -9.03 0.95 12.30
CA VAL A 15 -8.65 0.63 10.91
C VAL A 15 -9.43 1.53 9.96
N ILE A 16 -8.73 2.43 9.28
CA ILE A 16 -9.33 3.38 8.33
C ILE A 16 -9.72 2.70 7.01
N GLY A 17 -8.99 1.66 6.60
CA GLY A 17 -9.24 0.89 5.38
C GLY A 17 -7.97 0.31 4.76
N GLU A 18 -8.11 -0.24 3.55
CA GLU A 18 -7.03 -0.89 2.81
C GLU A 18 -6.48 -0.01 1.68
N TYR A 19 -5.16 -0.06 1.49
CA TYR A 19 -4.52 0.57 0.33
C TYR A 19 -4.66 -0.34 -0.89
N LEU A 20 -5.74 -0.14 -1.64
CA LEU A 20 -6.09 -0.98 -2.79
C LEU A 20 -5.39 -0.54 -4.08
N GLY A 21 -5.05 -1.52 -4.91
CA GLY A 21 -4.59 -1.32 -6.27
C GLY A 21 -4.14 -2.61 -6.93
N HIS A 22 -3.40 -2.51 -8.03
CA HIS A 22 -2.86 -3.68 -8.73
C HIS A 22 -1.61 -4.19 -8.00
N VAL A 23 -1.64 -5.43 -7.52
CA VAL A 23 -0.47 -6.10 -6.95
C VAL A 23 0.51 -6.48 -8.05
N GLN A 24 1.72 -5.93 -8.03
CA GLN A 24 2.72 -6.14 -9.07
C GLN A 24 4.09 -6.45 -8.46
N LEU A 25 4.90 -7.17 -9.23
CA LEU A 25 6.32 -7.31 -8.94
C LEU A 25 7.00 -5.96 -9.19
N PHE A 26 7.50 -5.36 -8.12
CA PHE A 26 8.36 -4.21 -8.23
C PHE A 26 9.82 -4.68 -8.24
N GLY A 27 10.63 -3.99 -9.03
CA GLY A 27 12.09 -4.10 -8.87
C GLY A 27 12.51 -3.66 -7.46
N PRO A 28 13.82 -3.61 -7.18
CA PRO A 28 14.31 -2.84 -6.04
C PRO A 28 13.66 -1.44 -6.06
N PRO A 29 13.49 -0.77 -4.90
CA PRO A 29 13.04 0.62 -4.86
C PRO A 29 13.98 1.51 -5.68
N CYS A 30 13.70 1.64 -6.97
CA CYS A 30 14.58 2.27 -7.94
C CYS A 30 14.00 3.64 -8.29
N ARG A 31 14.86 4.66 -8.26
CA ARG A 31 14.53 6.02 -8.69
C ARG A 31 14.03 6.11 -10.15
N ASN A 32 14.26 5.05 -10.94
CA ASN A 32 13.93 4.96 -12.37
C ASN A 32 12.71 4.07 -12.67
N ALA A 33 11.93 3.67 -11.67
CA ALA A 33 10.68 2.94 -11.92
C ALA A 33 9.76 3.79 -12.84
N PRO A 34 8.91 3.17 -13.68
CA PRO A 34 7.99 3.89 -14.54
C PRO A 34 7.23 4.96 -13.75
N ALA A 35 7.12 6.15 -14.34
CA ALA A 35 6.46 7.28 -13.73
C ALA A 35 5.09 6.84 -13.19
N ASN A 36 4.98 6.85 -11.88
CA ASN A 36 3.73 6.69 -11.17
C ASN A 36 3.75 7.87 -10.21
N GLU A 37 2.74 8.72 -10.30
CA GLU A 37 2.64 10.05 -9.67
C GLU A 37 2.57 10.01 -8.13
N GLY A 38 3.28 9.08 -7.49
CA GLY A 38 3.33 8.85 -6.05
C GLY A 38 2.36 7.78 -5.55
N PHE A 39 1.71 7.00 -6.42
CA PHE A 39 0.71 6.00 -6.05
C PHE A 39 1.24 4.56 -5.90
N LYS A 40 2.57 4.34 -5.99
CA LYS A 40 3.19 3.04 -5.69
C LYS A 40 3.44 2.87 -4.20
N MET A 41 2.93 1.77 -3.64
CA MET A 41 3.29 1.32 -2.30
C MET A 41 4.15 0.07 -2.40
N HIS A 42 5.40 0.13 -1.92
CA HIS A 42 6.22 -1.07 -1.76
C HIS A 42 5.81 -1.80 -0.47
N LEU A 43 5.63 -3.11 -0.57
CA LEU A 43 5.39 -3.97 0.58
C LEU A 43 6.73 -4.45 1.15
N LYS A 44 6.74 -4.82 2.43
CA LYS A 44 7.89 -5.45 3.07
C LYS A 44 8.01 -6.92 2.67
N THR A 45 6.88 -7.56 2.34
CA THR A 45 6.85 -8.95 1.88
C THR A 45 7.65 -9.14 0.60
N ARG A 46 8.50 -10.18 0.60
CA ARG A 46 9.23 -10.65 -0.58
C ARG A 46 8.56 -11.88 -1.14
N THR A 47 8.62 -12.04 -2.47
CA THR A 47 8.29 -13.31 -3.09
C THR A 47 9.36 -14.36 -2.82
N THR A 48 9.03 -15.63 -3.05
CA THR A 48 9.98 -16.76 -2.98
C THR A 48 11.20 -16.58 -3.89
N GLY A 49 11.09 -15.79 -4.97
CA GLY A 49 12.19 -15.43 -5.86
C GLY A 49 12.98 -14.19 -5.44
N ASN A 50 12.87 -13.75 -4.17
CA ASN A 50 13.53 -12.55 -3.62
C ASN A 50 13.18 -11.24 -4.36
N LYS A 51 12.02 -11.20 -5.02
CA LYS A 51 11.50 -9.98 -5.66
C LYS A 51 10.61 -9.22 -4.68
N PHE A 52 10.61 -7.90 -4.80
CA PHE A 52 9.70 -7.07 -4.02
C PHE A 52 8.33 -7.04 -4.68
N VAL A 53 7.29 -7.00 -3.85
CA VAL A 53 5.92 -6.79 -4.30
C VAL A 53 5.51 -5.38 -3.90
N GLY A 54 4.65 -4.77 -4.71
CA GLY A 54 3.95 -3.58 -4.29
C GLY A 54 2.60 -3.44 -4.94
N ILE A 55 1.92 -2.37 -4.56
CA ILE A 55 0.57 -2.04 -5.00
C ILE A 55 0.66 -0.77 -5.85
N ASP A 56 0.24 -0.87 -7.11
CA ASP A 56 0.07 0.29 -8.01
C ASP A 56 -1.39 0.78 -7.95
N ALA A 57 -1.59 1.98 -7.41
CA ALA A 57 -2.91 2.59 -7.26
C ALA A 57 -3.23 3.71 -8.28
N LEU A 58 -2.40 3.89 -9.33
CA LEU A 58 -2.55 4.99 -10.28
C LEU A 58 -3.89 4.92 -11.03
N GLU A 59 -4.11 3.82 -11.74
CA GLU A 59 -5.33 3.61 -12.53
C GLU A 59 -6.44 2.95 -11.71
N LYS A 60 -6.07 2.01 -10.84
CA LYS A 60 -7.01 1.21 -10.04
C LYS A 60 -6.64 1.36 -8.57
N GLY A 61 -7.48 1.99 -7.76
CA GLY A 61 -7.24 2.09 -6.32
C GLY A 61 -8.38 2.73 -5.55
N GLY A 62 -8.37 2.52 -4.23
CA GLY A 62 -9.36 3.08 -3.31
C GLY A 62 -9.05 4.53 -2.90
N LEU A 63 -9.88 5.10 -2.02
CA LEU A 63 -9.71 6.48 -1.53
C LEU A 63 -8.36 6.70 -0.81
N LEU A 64 -7.82 5.65 -0.18
CA LEU A 64 -6.56 5.73 0.58
C LEU A 64 -5.34 6.10 -0.29
N ARG A 65 -5.43 5.94 -1.62
CA ARG A 65 -4.40 6.43 -2.56
C ARG A 65 -4.20 7.95 -2.52
N LEU A 66 -5.18 8.70 -2.00
CA LEU A 66 -5.14 10.15 -1.87
C LEU A 66 -4.49 10.63 -0.57
N MET A 67 -4.16 9.71 0.37
CA MET A 67 -3.43 10.06 1.58
C MET A 67 -2.07 10.67 1.25
N LYS A 68 -1.65 11.64 2.07
CA LYS A 68 -0.41 12.37 1.86
C LYS A 68 0.64 11.99 2.90
N HIS A 69 1.90 12.15 2.49
CA HIS A 69 3.02 12.09 3.42
C HIS A 69 2.93 13.25 4.43
N SER A 70 3.13 12.93 5.71
CA SER A 70 3.33 13.91 6.78
C SER A 70 4.51 13.45 7.63
N ARG A 71 5.31 14.41 8.10
CA ARG A 71 6.37 14.16 9.09
C ARG A 71 5.81 13.84 10.48
N ASN A 72 4.58 14.26 10.76
CA ASN A 72 3.83 13.94 11.96
C ASN A 72 2.49 13.32 11.53
N ALA A 73 2.52 12.03 11.22
CA ALA A 73 1.38 11.32 10.63
C ALA A 73 0.40 10.84 11.71
N ALA A 74 -0.91 11.07 11.48
CA ALA A 74 -1.98 10.60 12.36
C ALA A 74 -2.39 9.14 12.11
N ALA A 75 -1.98 8.58 10.96
CA ALA A 75 -2.24 7.20 10.57
C ALA A 75 -0.96 6.56 10.00
N ARG A 76 -0.88 5.23 10.04
CA ARG A 76 0.24 4.46 9.49
C ARG A 76 -0.28 3.28 8.69
N PHE A 77 0.50 2.86 7.69
CA PHE A 77 0.26 1.59 7.03
C PHE A 77 0.74 0.45 7.92
N HIS A 78 -0.08 -0.59 8.04
CA HIS A 78 0.25 -1.83 8.72
C HIS A 78 0.01 -2.98 7.75
N GLU A 79 1.06 -3.71 7.43
CA GLU A 79 0.99 -4.84 6.50
C GLU A 79 0.48 -6.07 7.26
N VAL A 80 -0.64 -6.62 6.81
CA VAL A 80 -1.29 -7.79 7.40
C VAL A 80 -1.37 -8.86 6.32
N GLN A 81 -0.82 -10.04 6.60
CA GLN A 81 -1.02 -11.20 5.74
C GLN A 81 -2.35 -11.85 6.08
N THR A 82 -3.30 -11.80 5.14
CA THR A 82 -4.59 -12.46 5.26
C THR A 82 -4.59 -13.72 4.38
N GLY A 83 -4.88 -14.88 4.99
CA GLY A 83 -4.84 -16.18 4.33
C GLY A 83 -4.20 -17.28 5.19
N THR A 84 -4.64 -18.53 5.05
CA THR A 84 -4.05 -19.67 5.76
C THR A 84 -2.76 -20.12 5.09
N SER A 85 -1.74 -20.43 5.88
CA SER A 85 -0.48 -21.05 5.45
C SER A 85 -0.62 -22.49 4.90
N SER A 86 -1.84 -22.95 4.61
CA SER A 86 -2.17 -24.35 4.29
C SER A 86 -2.29 -24.68 2.80
N LEU A 87 -2.15 -23.73 1.88
CA LEU A 87 -2.02 -24.06 0.45
C LEU A 87 -0.57 -24.43 0.14
N SER A 88 -0.24 -25.67 0.50
CA SER A 88 0.86 -26.43 -0.07
C SER A 88 0.63 -26.54 -1.58
N TRP A 89 1.25 -25.66 -2.37
CA TRP A 89 1.46 -25.92 -3.79
C TRP A 89 2.52 -27.03 -3.91
N ARG A 90 2.04 -28.27 -3.89
CA ARG A 90 2.76 -29.42 -4.45
C ARG A 90 2.28 -29.64 -5.87
#